data_AF-A0A6P4G014-F1
#
_entry.id   AF-A0A6P4G014-F1
#
_cell.length_a   1.000
_cell.length_b   1.000
_cell.length_c   1.000
_cell.angle_alpha   90.00
_cell.angle_beta   90.00
_cell.angle_gamma   90.00
#
_symmetry.space_group_name_H-M   'P 1'
#
loop_
_entity.id
_entity.type
_entity.pdbx_description
1 polymer ?
#
loop_
_entity_poly.entity_id
_entity_poly.type
_entity_poly.pdbx_seq_one_letter_code
_entity_poly.pdbx_strand_id
1 'polypeptide(L)'
;MEIRERLYNLMVNQSFMSRSTITESMAQFAILDLESSDAIEKTVIKILLVIEEKYRSYFESYQKELELQRIAAQTLSQLIQRYKITMQVDTSCICPHIYEIESEEAIINKYYLHYQVIASSNKSQSWAIHNLRPCVLIFRRECAKLDQNEESPFILGDAFHKPIKFFMDLVEELFAYFYSGHLQLDCAARLLDPLDLGSLEYYQKLLAPNEDFDEYFMQNMSFCQCLRLPPKCAPFECHQKIKDQAEPYISQAKKARCARRVAKMSATGQQSPKPEGNGSERKASIVSQHSEKATTSVSQESSPSEEQTVALSQQHEQTLTNQLLNAFTICQN
;
A
#
# COMPACT_ATOMS: atom_id res chain seq x y z
N MET A 1 34.92 52.46 -59.57
CA MET A 1 35.23 52.89 -58.19
C MET A 1 34.14 52.43 -57.19
N GLU A 2 33.23 51.53 -57.56
CA GLU A 2 32.01 51.24 -56.76
C GLU A 2 32.02 49.92 -55.96
N ILE A 3 32.86 48.95 -56.33
CA ILE A 3 32.87 47.64 -55.66
C ILE A 3 33.54 47.73 -54.28
N ARG A 4 34.54 48.60 -54.15
CA ARG A 4 35.30 48.78 -52.90
C ARG A 4 34.48 49.51 -51.83
N GLU A 5 33.66 50.49 -52.23
CA GLU A 5 32.71 51.17 -51.32
C GLU A 5 31.55 50.26 -50.91
N ARG A 6 31.05 49.39 -51.80
CA ARG A 6 30.02 48.39 -51.44
C ARG A 6 30.53 47.37 -50.44
N LEU A 7 31.76 46.89 -50.61
CA LEU A 7 32.42 45.98 -49.64
C LEU A 7 32.69 46.68 -48.30
N TYR A 8 33.09 47.95 -48.32
CA TYR A 8 33.30 48.71 -47.09
C TYR A 8 31.98 48.94 -46.33
N ASN A 9 30.89 49.28 -47.03
CA ASN A 9 29.56 49.42 -46.42
C ASN A 9 29.00 48.09 -45.90
N LEU A 10 29.25 46.95 -46.57
CA LEU A 10 28.86 45.63 -46.06
C LEU A 10 29.64 45.23 -44.80
N MET A 11 30.94 45.50 -44.76
CA MET A 11 31.77 45.20 -43.60
C MET A 11 31.49 46.13 -42.41
N VAL A 12 31.15 47.40 -42.65
CA VAL A 12 30.86 48.38 -41.60
C VAL A 12 29.42 48.26 -41.08
N ASN A 13 28.44 47.90 -41.94
CA ASN A 13 27.05 47.74 -41.53
C ASN A 13 26.70 46.35 -40.94
N GLN A 14 27.53 45.32 -41.14
CA GLN A 14 27.34 44.03 -40.45
C GLN A 14 27.80 44.04 -38.98
N SER A 15 28.43 45.12 -38.52
CA SER A 15 29.00 45.21 -37.16
C SER A 15 27.99 45.60 -36.06
N PHE A 16 26.81 46.13 -36.40
CA PHE A 16 25.88 46.65 -35.39
C PHE A 16 24.82 45.65 -34.94
N MET A 17 24.64 44.51 -35.63
CA MET A 17 23.64 43.50 -35.28
C MET A 17 24.21 42.28 -34.54
N SER A 18 25.52 42.19 -34.30
CA SER A 18 26.17 41.02 -33.66
C SER A 18 26.69 41.25 -32.25
N ARG A 19 26.30 42.34 -31.59
CA ARG A 19 26.67 42.63 -30.20
C ARG A 19 25.48 43.20 -29.41
N SER A 20 24.37 42.47 -29.31
CA SER A 20 23.65 42.50 -28.04
C SER A 20 24.50 41.69 -27.05
N THR A 21 25.54 42.29 -26.50
CA THR A 21 26.24 41.68 -25.37
C THR A 21 25.23 41.59 -24.25
N ILE A 22 24.75 40.37 -23.98
CA ILE A 22 23.95 40.05 -22.80
C ILE A 22 24.73 40.63 -21.62
N THR A 23 24.13 41.59 -20.92
CA THR A 23 24.79 42.17 -19.75
C THR A 23 24.92 41.08 -18.70
N GLU A 24 25.96 41.15 -17.88
CA GLU A 24 26.15 40.20 -16.76
C GLU A 24 24.88 40.08 -15.90
N SER A 25 24.15 41.20 -15.73
CA SER A 25 22.85 41.23 -15.06
C SER A 25 21.75 40.43 -15.78
N MET A 26 21.67 40.48 -17.11
CA MET A 26 20.71 39.69 -17.89
C MET A 26 21.06 38.21 -17.85
N ALA A 27 22.36 37.87 -17.85
CA ALA A 27 22.81 36.48 -17.70
C ALA A 27 22.50 35.94 -16.29
N GLN A 28 22.77 36.71 -15.23
CA GLN A 28 22.42 36.33 -13.85
C GLN A 28 20.90 36.16 -13.67
N PHE A 29 20.10 37.07 -14.25
CA PHE A 29 18.65 36.96 -14.21
C PHE A 29 18.16 35.68 -14.91
N ALA A 30 18.67 35.38 -16.10
CA ALA A 30 18.30 34.16 -16.83
C ALA A 30 18.71 32.87 -16.09
N ILE A 31 19.86 32.87 -15.41
CA ILE A 31 20.29 31.72 -14.58
C ILE A 31 19.36 31.52 -13.39
N LEU A 32 19.02 32.59 -12.67
CA LEU A 32 18.09 32.51 -11.53
C LEU A 32 16.70 32.05 -11.96
N ASP A 33 16.24 32.52 -13.12
CA ASP A 33 14.95 32.14 -13.71
C ASP A 33 14.94 30.64 -14.07
N LEU A 34 16.00 30.14 -14.74
CA LEU A 34 16.18 28.72 -15.05
C LEU A 34 16.25 27.84 -13.79
N GLU A 35 17.00 28.26 -12.77
CA GLU A 35 17.08 27.53 -11.49
C GLU A 35 15.71 27.47 -10.79
N SER A 36 14.92 28.54 -10.91
CA SER A 36 13.56 28.58 -10.35
C SER A 36 12.58 27.70 -11.11
N SER A 37 12.63 27.69 -12.46
CA SER A 37 11.80 26.83 -13.31
C SER A 37 12.12 25.35 -13.04
N ASP A 38 13.40 24.97 -13.04
CA ASP A 38 13.85 23.60 -12.75
C ASP A 38 13.43 23.13 -11.35
N ALA A 39 13.41 24.03 -10.35
CA ALA A 39 12.92 23.71 -9.01
C ALA A 39 11.40 23.42 -8.98
N ILE A 40 10.60 24.15 -9.77
CA ILE A 40 9.16 23.94 -9.88
C ILE A 40 8.89 22.63 -10.62
N GLU A 41 9.53 22.39 -11.76
CA GLU A 41 9.37 21.14 -12.54
C GLU A 41 9.70 19.91 -11.68
N LYS A 42 10.84 19.93 -10.95
CA LYS A 42 11.21 18.87 -9.99
C LYS A 42 10.17 18.66 -8.91
N THR A 43 9.55 19.72 -8.42
CA THR A 43 8.50 19.64 -7.40
C THR A 43 7.25 18.98 -7.95
N VAL A 44 6.82 19.37 -9.16
CA VAL A 44 5.68 18.77 -9.85
C VAL A 44 5.91 17.28 -10.13
N ILE A 45 7.10 16.90 -10.60
CA ILE A 45 7.46 15.49 -10.84
C ILE A 45 7.37 14.67 -9.55
N LYS A 46 7.92 15.17 -8.43
CA LYS A 46 7.83 14.49 -7.14
C LYS A 46 6.38 14.25 -6.72
N ILE A 47 5.52 15.25 -6.89
CA ILE A 47 4.10 15.14 -6.57
C ILE A 47 3.41 14.13 -7.50
N LEU A 48 3.73 14.16 -8.79
CA LEU A 48 3.16 13.23 -9.77
C LEU A 48 3.50 11.77 -9.44
N LEU A 49 4.72 11.49 -8.99
CA LEU A 49 5.13 10.15 -8.54
C LEU A 49 4.34 9.71 -7.29
N VAL A 50 4.13 10.61 -6.32
CA VAL A 50 3.29 10.34 -5.14
C VAL A 50 1.84 10.08 -5.57
N ILE A 51 1.32 10.84 -6.52
CA ILE A 51 -0.03 10.66 -7.05
C ILE A 51 -0.17 9.32 -7.76
N GLU A 52 0.81 8.92 -8.59
CA GLU A 52 0.84 7.59 -9.20
C GLU A 52 0.73 6.49 -8.15
N GLU A 53 1.55 6.55 -7.09
CA GLU A 53 1.51 5.58 -6.00
C GLU A 53 0.13 5.54 -5.30
N LYS A 54 -0.45 6.71 -5.02
CA LYS A 54 -1.76 6.83 -4.38
C LYS A 54 -2.87 6.26 -5.25
N TYR A 55 -2.89 6.57 -6.54
CA TYR A 55 -3.88 6.03 -7.47
C TYR A 55 -3.72 4.52 -7.66
N ARG A 56 -2.50 3.99 -7.77
CA ARG A 56 -2.27 2.54 -7.85
C ARG A 56 -2.79 1.81 -6.61
N SER A 57 -2.43 2.31 -5.42
CA SER A 57 -2.89 1.72 -4.16
C SER A 57 -4.41 1.81 -3.99
N TYR A 58 -5.00 2.94 -4.40
CA TYR A 58 -6.44 3.09 -4.45
C TYR A 58 -7.09 2.09 -5.40
N PHE A 59 -6.56 1.96 -6.62
CA PHE A 59 -7.11 1.09 -7.66
C PHE A 59 -7.09 -0.39 -7.24
N GLU A 60 -6.01 -0.86 -6.63
CA GLU A 60 -5.95 -2.21 -6.05
C GLU A 60 -7.01 -2.44 -4.97
N SER A 61 -7.24 -1.44 -4.11
CA SER A 61 -8.25 -1.51 -3.06
C SER A 61 -9.66 -1.47 -3.65
N TYR A 62 -9.87 -0.60 -4.64
CA TYR A 62 -11.13 -0.47 -5.39
C TYR A 62 -11.53 -1.78 -6.07
N GLN A 63 -10.59 -2.46 -6.75
CA GLN A 63 -10.86 -3.76 -7.37
C GLN A 63 -11.28 -4.83 -6.35
N LYS A 64 -10.65 -4.86 -5.17
CA LYS A 64 -11.03 -5.77 -4.08
C LYS A 64 -12.43 -5.47 -3.56
N GLU A 65 -12.76 -4.19 -3.37
CA GLU A 65 -14.09 -3.76 -2.92
C GLU A 65 -15.16 -4.11 -3.97
N LEU A 66 -14.90 -3.90 -5.26
CA LEU A 66 -15.82 -4.32 -6.33
C LEU A 66 -16.04 -5.83 -6.32
N GLU A 67 -14.99 -6.63 -6.16
CA GLU A 67 -15.12 -8.09 -6.11
C GLU A 67 -15.95 -8.53 -4.89
N LEU A 68 -15.74 -7.93 -3.72
CA LEU A 68 -16.58 -8.17 -2.54
C LEU A 68 -18.05 -7.84 -2.81
N GLN A 69 -18.32 -6.70 -3.46
CA GLN A 69 -19.68 -6.32 -3.85
C GLN A 69 -20.30 -7.30 -4.86
N ARG A 70 -19.54 -7.82 -5.83
CA ARG A 70 -20.02 -8.84 -6.78
C ARG A 70 -20.44 -10.13 -6.08
N ILE A 71 -19.60 -10.64 -5.19
CA ILE A 71 -19.89 -11.86 -4.41
C ILE A 71 -21.16 -11.66 -3.57
N ALA A 72 -21.28 -10.51 -2.90
CA ALA A 72 -22.46 -10.17 -2.12
C ALA A 72 -23.70 -10.06 -3.03
N ALA A 73 -23.62 -9.34 -4.14
CA ALA A 73 -24.74 -9.17 -5.08
C ALA A 73 -25.20 -10.49 -5.72
N GLN A 74 -24.26 -11.38 -6.06
CA GLN A 74 -24.59 -12.73 -6.54
C GLN A 74 -25.35 -13.54 -5.48
N THR A 75 -24.93 -13.42 -4.21
CA THR A 75 -25.60 -14.08 -3.08
C THR A 75 -27.00 -13.51 -2.85
N LEU A 76 -27.15 -12.18 -2.89
CA LEU A 76 -28.46 -11.52 -2.84
C LEU A 76 -29.39 -12.03 -3.94
N SER A 77 -28.88 -12.19 -5.17
CA SER A 77 -29.68 -12.66 -6.31
C SER A 77 -30.28 -14.04 -6.05
N GLN A 78 -29.49 -14.96 -5.50
CA GLN A 78 -29.96 -16.29 -5.12
C GLN A 78 -30.99 -16.23 -3.99
N LEU A 79 -30.81 -15.34 -3.00
CA LEU A 79 -31.77 -15.17 -1.90
C LEU A 79 -33.10 -14.62 -2.38
N ILE A 80 -33.10 -13.60 -3.26
CA ILE A 80 -34.32 -13.06 -3.87
C ILE A 80 -35.05 -14.13 -4.68
N GLN A 81 -34.32 -14.92 -5.48
CA GLN A 81 -34.92 -16.02 -6.25
C GLN A 81 -35.53 -17.09 -5.35
N ARG A 82 -34.83 -17.51 -4.30
CA ARG A 82 -35.36 -18.46 -3.31
C ARG A 82 -36.60 -17.91 -2.60
N TYR A 83 -36.57 -16.65 -2.18
CA TYR A 83 -37.72 -15.98 -1.57
C TYR A 83 -38.95 -16.04 -2.48
N LYS A 84 -38.78 -15.69 -3.77
CA LYS A 84 -39.86 -15.74 -4.77
C LYS A 84 -40.41 -17.16 -4.94
N ILE A 85 -39.55 -18.18 -4.98
CA ILE A 85 -39.99 -19.58 -5.06
C ILE A 85 -40.80 -19.95 -3.81
N THR A 86 -40.27 -19.71 -2.61
CA THR A 86 -40.95 -20.03 -1.34
C THR A 86 -42.31 -19.36 -1.23
N MET A 87 -42.45 -18.11 -1.69
CA MET A 87 -43.72 -17.37 -1.66
C MET A 87 -44.70 -17.76 -2.78
N GLN A 88 -44.22 -18.30 -3.91
CA GLN A 88 -45.05 -18.72 -5.04
C GLN A 88 -45.47 -20.19 -4.99
N VAL A 89 -44.86 -21.00 -4.13
CA VAL A 89 -45.31 -22.39 -3.92
C VAL A 89 -46.65 -22.35 -3.20
N ASP A 90 -47.72 -22.54 -3.96
CA ASP A 90 -49.06 -22.76 -3.45
C ASP A 90 -49.03 -23.81 -2.32
N THR A 91 -49.76 -23.52 -1.24
CA THR A 91 -50.00 -24.43 -0.10
C THR A 91 -50.68 -25.75 -0.50
N SER A 92 -51.06 -25.92 -1.78
CA SER A 92 -51.63 -27.14 -2.37
C SER A 92 -50.63 -27.99 -3.17
N CYS A 93 -49.37 -27.60 -3.33
CA CYS A 93 -48.40 -28.37 -4.11
C CYS A 93 -47.83 -29.55 -3.31
N ILE A 94 -48.20 -30.78 -3.69
CA ILE A 94 -47.59 -32.03 -3.22
C ILE A 94 -46.26 -32.23 -3.95
N CYS A 95 -45.29 -31.35 -3.74
CA CYS A 95 -43.92 -31.57 -4.18
C CYS A 95 -43.15 -32.26 -3.03
N PRO A 96 -42.44 -33.37 -3.28
CA PRO A 96 -41.74 -34.08 -2.22
C PRO A 96 -40.67 -33.18 -1.60
N HIS A 97 -40.69 -33.10 -0.28
CA HIS A 97 -39.72 -32.42 0.57
C HIS A 97 -38.27 -32.81 0.19
N ILE A 98 -37.58 -31.96 -0.58
CA ILE A 98 -36.12 -32.06 -0.80
C ILE A 98 -35.40 -30.76 -0.43
N TYR A 99 -36.13 -29.65 -0.27
CA TYR A 99 -35.55 -28.41 0.25
C TYR A 99 -36.01 -28.22 1.69
N GLU A 100 -35.05 -28.17 2.61
CA GLU A 100 -35.26 -27.60 3.94
C GLU A 100 -35.74 -26.16 3.71
N ILE A 101 -37.05 -25.92 3.87
CA ILE A 101 -37.66 -24.64 3.55
C ILE A 101 -37.18 -23.66 4.62
N GLU A 102 -36.16 -22.87 4.29
CA GLU A 102 -35.75 -21.74 5.13
C GLU A 102 -36.94 -20.81 5.34
N SER A 103 -37.13 -20.36 6.59
CA SER A 103 -38.17 -19.40 6.90
C SER A 103 -37.93 -18.08 6.16
N GLU A 104 -39.00 -17.36 5.86
CA GLU A 104 -38.94 -16.01 5.29
C GLU A 104 -38.00 -15.10 6.09
N GLU A 105 -38.11 -15.12 7.43
CA GLU A 105 -37.24 -14.34 8.32
C GLU A 105 -35.76 -14.72 8.17
N ALA A 106 -35.43 -16.00 7.97
CA ALA A 106 -34.05 -16.43 7.76
C ALA A 106 -33.48 -15.91 6.44
N ILE A 107 -34.28 -15.92 5.36
CA ILE A 107 -33.87 -15.41 4.05
C ILE A 107 -33.67 -13.88 4.11
N ILE A 108 -34.61 -13.16 4.73
CA ILE A 108 -34.53 -11.70 4.91
C ILE A 108 -33.31 -11.32 5.76
N ASN A 109 -33.06 -12.03 6.86
CA ASN A 109 -31.88 -11.77 7.70
C ASN A 109 -30.57 -12.00 6.93
N LYS A 110 -30.47 -13.08 6.14
CA LYS A 110 -29.31 -13.33 5.27
C LYS A 110 -29.14 -12.24 4.22
N TYR A 111 -30.25 -11.76 3.64
CA TYR A 111 -30.22 -10.64 2.70
C TYR A 111 -29.56 -9.41 3.35
N TYR A 112 -30.01 -9.03 4.55
CA TYR A 112 -29.46 -7.86 5.24
C TYR A 112 -27.98 -8.00 5.59
N LEU A 113 -27.51 -9.21 5.93
CA LEU A 113 -26.08 -9.47 6.16
C LEU A 113 -25.25 -9.16 4.91
N HIS A 114 -25.67 -9.64 3.74
CA HIS A 114 -24.94 -9.39 2.49
C HIS A 114 -25.12 -7.95 1.99
N TYR A 115 -26.27 -7.33 2.23
CA TYR A 115 -26.46 -5.90 1.98
C TYR A 115 -25.51 -5.04 2.83
N GLN A 116 -25.28 -5.40 4.10
CA GLN A 116 -24.32 -4.70 4.95
C GLN A 116 -22.88 -4.80 4.43
N VAL A 117 -22.51 -5.90 3.79
CA VAL A 117 -21.20 -6.01 3.11
C VAL A 117 -21.09 -4.96 2.00
N ILE A 118 -22.12 -4.83 1.16
CA ILE A 118 -22.17 -3.80 0.11
C ILE A 118 -22.10 -2.39 0.70
N ALA A 119 -22.91 -2.09 1.71
CA ALA A 119 -22.96 -0.78 2.34
C ALA A 119 -21.61 -0.40 2.99
N SER A 120 -20.97 -1.36 3.67
CA SER A 120 -19.66 -1.17 4.28
C SER A 120 -18.57 -0.95 3.24
N SER A 121 -18.62 -1.71 2.13
CA SER A 121 -17.73 -1.56 1.00
C SER A 121 -17.86 -0.18 0.34
N ASN A 122 -19.07 0.31 0.10
CA ASN A 122 -19.31 1.66 -0.42
C ASN A 122 -18.77 2.76 0.53
N LYS A 123 -18.89 2.57 1.84
CA LYS A 123 -18.32 3.49 2.84
C LYS A 123 -16.78 3.48 2.79
N SER A 124 -16.17 2.30 2.66
CA SER A 124 -14.72 2.13 2.49
C SER A 124 -14.23 2.86 1.24
N GLN A 125 -14.88 2.65 0.09
CA GLN A 125 -14.57 3.34 -1.16
C GLN A 125 -14.73 4.86 -1.06
N SER A 126 -15.79 5.33 -0.40
CA SER A 126 -16.03 6.76 -0.15
C SER A 126 -14.87 7.40 0.62
N TRP A 127 -14.43 6.76 1.71
CA TRP A 127 -13.29 7.26 2.48
C TRP A 127 -11.99 7.24 1.65
N ALA A 128 -11.74 6.16 0.92
CA ALA A 128 -10.57 6.02 0.08
C ALA A 128 -10.49 7.09 -1.02
N ILE A 129 -11.61 7.42 -1.68
CA ILE A 129 -11.62 8.47 -2.71
C ILE A 129 -11.49 9.87 -2.13
N HIS A 130 -12.10 10.13 -0.96
CA HIS A 130 -11.93 11.40 -0.29
C HIS A 130 -10.47 11.67 0.11
N ASN A 131 -9.70 10.62 0.39
CA ASN A 131 -8.27 10.72 0.67
C ASN A 131 -7.41 11.04 -0.58
N LEU A 132 -7.90 10.82 -1.80
CA LEU A 132 -7.20 11.21 -3.02
C LEU A 132 -7.32 12.71 -3.31
N ARG A 133 -8.44 13.34 -2.89
CA ARG A 133 -8.76 14.74 -3.22
C ARG A 133 -7.65 15.73 -2.83
N PRO A 134 -7.03 15.67 -1.63
CA PRO A 134 -5.94 16.57 -1.29
C PRO A 134 -4.75 16.47 -2.25
N CYS A 135 -4.40 15.26 -2.69
CA CYS A 135 -3.30 15.04 -3.63
C CYS A 135 -3.59 15.72 -4.98
N VAL A 136 -4.80 15.55 -5.51
CA VAL A 136 -5.25 16.20 -6.75
C VAL A 136 -5.16 17.73 -6.64
N LEU A 137 -5.63 18.30 -5.52
CA LEU A 137 -5.60 19.74 -5.30
C LEU A 137 -4.18 20.30 -5.17
N ILE A 138 -3.28 19.58 -4.50
CA ILE A 138 -1.87 19.96 -4.37
C ILE A 138 -1.21 19.94 -5.75
N PHE A 139 -1.41 18.90 -6.54
CA PHE A 139 -0.85 18.81 -7.88
C PHE A 139 -1.33 19.91 -8.80
N ARG A 140 -2.64 20.17 -8.83
CA ARG A 140 -3.21 21.29 -9.58
C ARG A 140 -2.58 22.62 -9.19
N ARG A 141 -2.37 22.86 -7.89
CA ARG A 141 -1.76 24.09 -7.39
C ARG A 141 -0.32 24.24 -7.87
N GLU A 142 0.47 23.18 -7.84
CA GLU A 142 1.87 23.24 -8.25
C GLU A 142 1.99 23.33 -9.78
N CYS A 143 1.17 22.61 -10.55
CA CYS A 143 1.11 22.74 -12.00
C CYS A 143 0.69 24.15 -12.46
N ALA A 144 -0.14 24.85 -11.68
CA ALA A 144 -0.54 26.23 -11.99
C ALA A 144 0.61 27.25 -11.86
N LYS A 145 1.75 26.86 -11.25
CA LYS A 145 2.96 27.70 -11.17
C LYS A 145 3.87 27.56 -12.39
N LEU A 146 3.65 26.53 -13.22
CA LEU A 146 4.42 26.30 -14.44
C LEU A 146 4.05 27.33 -15.52
N ASP A 147 5.03 27.80 -16.28
CA ASP A 147 4.75 28.51 -17.53
C ASP A 147 4.40 27.49 -18.62
N GLN A 148 3.13 27.45 -18.99
CA GLN A 148 2.61 26.53 -20.02
C GLN A 148 3.06 26.90 -21.44
N ASN A 149 3.70 28.06 -21.63
CA ASN A 149 4.23 28.50 -22.92
C ASN A 149 5.72 28.21 -23.07
N GLU A 150 6.37 27.69 -22.03
CA GLU A 150 7.79 27.35 -22.09
C GLU A 150 8.01 26.18 -23.07
N GLU A 151 8.97 26.35 -24.00
CA GLU A 151 9.37 25.31 -24.95
C GLU A 151 10.31 24.28 -24.28
N SER A 152 9.92 23.75 -23.12
CA SER A 152 10.68 22.73 -22.39
C SER A 152 10.19 21.32 -22.74
N PRO A 153 11.06 20.29 -22.68
CA PRO A 153 10.67 18.89 -22.83
C PRO A 153 9.62 18.45 -21.79
N PHE A 154 9.58 19.11 -20.63
CA PHE A 154 8.59 18.82 -19.60
C PHE A 154 7.19 19.32 -19.97
N ILE A 155 7.10 20.52 -20.55
CA ILE A 155 5.84 21.11 -21.01
C ILE A 155 5.33 20.44 -22.28
N LEU A 156 6.19 20.29 -23.30
CA LEU A 156 5.83 19.78 -24.63
C LEU A 156 5.88 18.24 -24.74
N GLY A 157 6.58 17.58 -23.82
CA GLY A 157 6.93 16.17 -23.94
C GLY A 157 8.20 15.94 -24.77
N ASP A 158 8.68 14.71 -24.78
CA ASP A 158 9.81 14.26 -25.58
C ASP A 158 9.56 12.85 -26.15
N ALA A 159 10.59 12.21 -26.70
CA ALA A 159 10.48 10.86 -27.27
C ALA A 159 10.12 9.77 -26.23
N PHE A 160 10.28 10.05 -24.94
CA PHE A 160 10.13 9.12 -23.83
C PHE A 160 9.02 9.52 -22.84
N HIS A 161 8.66 10.80 -22.79
CA HIS A 161 7.74 11.38 -21.82
C HIS A 161 6.59 12.10 -22.51
N LYS A 162 5.39 11.88 -21.98
CA LYS A 162 4.21 12.65 -22.37
C LYS A 162 4.29 14.07 -21.79
N PRO A 163 3.71 15.08 -22.46
CA PRO A 163 3.64 16.45 -21.94
C PRO A 163 2.98 16.49 -20.56
N ILE A 164 3.42 17.38 -19.66
CA ILE A 164 2.83 17.49 -18.31
C ILE A 164 1.31 17.73 -18.34
N LYS A 165 0.82 18.43 -19.36
CA LYS A 165 -0.62 18.67 -19.57
C LYS A 165 -1.43 17.37 -19.66
N PHE A 166 -0.89 16.32 -20.30
CA PHE A 166 -1.54 15.01 -20.34
C PHE A 166 -1.82 14.48 -18.92
N PHE A 167 -0.86 14.63 -18.00
CA PHE A 167 -1.02 14.16 -16.62
C PHE A 167 -1.94 15.05 -15.79
N MET A 168 -1.98 16.36 -16.07
CA MET A 168 -2.96 17.26 -15.46
C MET A 168 -4.38 16.80 -15.78
N ASP A 169 -4.67 16.58 -17.06
CA ASP A 169 -5.98 16.13 -17.51
C ASP A 169 -6.28 14.72 -16.96
N LEU A 170 -5.34 13.78 -17.08
CA LEU A 170 -5.51 12.41 -16.60
C LEU A 170 -5.82 12.33 -15.10
N VAL A 171 -5.12 13.10 -14.26
CA VAL A 171 -5.34 13.08 -12.80
C VAL A 171 -6.73 13.60 -12.43
N GLU A 172 -7.23 14.62 -13.13
CA GLU A 172 -8.58 15.14 -12.93
C GLU A 172 -9.65 14.17 -13.44
N GLU A 173 -9.45 13.60 -14.63
CA GLU A 173 -10.35 12.62 -15.24
C GLU A 173 -10.47 11.36 -14.39
N LEU A 174 -9.36 10.82 -13.90
CA LEU A 174 -9.37 9.65 -13.01
C LEU A 174 -10.11 9.93 -11.71
N PHE A 175 -9.89 11.09 -11.10
CA PHE A 175 -10.64 11.47 -9.90
C PHE A 175 -12.15 11.51 -10.18
N ALA A 176 -12.56 12.16 -11.27
CA ALA A 176 -13.96 12.26 -11.66
C ALA A 176 -14.57 10.89 -11.99
N TYR A 177 -13.85 10.04 -12.70
CA TYR A 177 -14.25 8.67 -13.03
C TYR A 177 -14.54 7.86 -11.76
N PHE A 178 -13.58 7.76 -10.85
CA PHE A 178 -13.78 6.99 -9.63
C PHE A 178 -14.84 7.60 -8.71
N TYR A 179 -14.93 8.94 -8.66
CA TYR A 179 -15.90 9.63 -7.80
C TYR A 179 -17.33 9.41 -8.29
N SER A 180 -17.54 9.55 -9.60
CA SER A 180 -18.84 9.26 -10.21
C SER A 180 -19.21 7.77 -10.08
N GLY A 181 -18.27 6.85 -10.28
CA GLY A 181 -18.47 5.41 -10.09
C GLY A 181 -18.90 5.07 -8.66
N HIS A 182 -18.19 5.58 -7.64
CA HIS A 182 -18.57 5.42 -6.24
C HIS A 182 -20.00 5.93 -5.98
N LEU A 183 -20.35 7.13 -6.46
CA LEU A 183 -21.68 7.70 -6.25
C LEU A 183 -22.77 6.85 -6.92
N GLN A 184 -22.52 6.33 -8.11
CA GLN A 184 -23.46 5.44 -8.80
C GLN A 184 -23.70 4.15 -8.00
N LEU A 185 -22.63 3.53 -7.49
CA LEU A 185 -22.71 2.33 -6.66
C LEU A 185 -23.43 2.58 -5.34
N ASP A 186 -23.14 3.70 -4.67
CA ASP A 186 -23.78 4.06 -3.40
C ASP A 186 -25.28 4.36 -3.58
N CYS A 187 -25.64 5.11 -4.62
CA CYS A 187 -27.04 5.37 -4.95
C CYS A 187 -27.78 4.08 -5.34
N ALA A 188 -27.20 3.25 -6.20
CA ALA A 188 -27.83 2.01 -6.64
C ALA A 188 -27.98 1.01 -5.47
N ALA A 189 -27.00 0.93 -4.57
CA ALA A 189 -27.10 0.10 -3.37
C ALA A 189 -28.29 0.49 -2.50
N ARG A 190 -28.56 1.78 -2.29
CA ARG A 190 -29.71 2.25 -1.49
C ARG A 190 -31.08 1.90 -2.11
N LEU A 191 -31.10 1.51 -3.37
CA LEU A 191 -32.31 1.09 -4.09
C LEU A 191 -32.51 -0.43 -4.09
N LEU A 192 -31.59 -1.20 -3.50
CA LEU A 192 -31.70 -2.66 -3.44
C LEU A 192 -32.84 -3.08 -2.51
N ASP A 193 -33.80 -3.83 -3.05
CA ASP A 193 -34.95 -4.36 -2.32
C ASP A 193 -34.95 -5.91 -2.38
N PRO A 194 -35.14 -6.62 -1.24
CA PRO A 194 -35.29 -8.07 -1.20
C PRO A 194 -36.35 -8.67 -2.15
N LEU A 195 -37.31 -7.86 -2.60
CA LEU A 195 -38.41 -8.29 -3.48
C LEU A 195 -38.16 -7.94 -4.96
N ASP A 196 -37.23 -7.02 -5.23
CA ASP A 196 -36.97 -6.50 -6.57
C ASP A 196 -35.68 -7.07 -7.17
N LEU A 197 -35.84 -7.93 -8.16
CA LEU A 197 -34.71 -8.46 -8.90
C LEU A 197 -34.13 -7.42 -9.89
N GLY A 198 -34.95 -6.46 -10.34
CA GLY A 198 -34.56 -5.48 -11.34
C GLY A 198 -33.51 -4.49 -10.82
N SER A 199 -33.71 -3.95 -9.62
CA SER A 199 -32.71 -3.11 -8.94
C SER A 199 -31.39 -3.85 -8.72
N LEU A 200 -31.45 -5.14 -8.35
CA LEU A 200 -30.24 -5.95 -8.18
C LEU A 200 -29.52 -6.24 -9.50
N GLU A 201 -30.25 -6.56 -10.57
CA GLU A 201 -29.66 -6.77 -11.90
C GLU A 201 -29.00 -5.49 -12.43
N TYR A 202 -29.62 -4.33 -12.19
CA TYR A 202 -29.02 -3.03 -12.50
C TYR A 202 -27.71 -2.82 -11.72
N TYR A 203 -27.73 -3.11 -10.42
CA TYR A 203 -26.54 -3.01 -9.58
C TYR A 203 -25.42 -3.96 -10.04
N GLN A 204 -25.75 -5.21 -10.39
CA GLN A 204 -24.78 -6.17 -10.95
C GLN A 204 -24.16 -5.70 -12.26
N LYS A 205 -24.91 -5.01 -13.12
CA LYS A 205 -24.38 -4.40 -14.35
C LYS A 205 -23.34 -3.32 -14.05
N LEU A 206 -23.55 -2.51 -13.00
CA LEU A 206 -22.58 -1.51 -12.58
C LEU A 206 -21.28 -2.13 -12.04
N LEU A 207 -21.35 -3.34 -11.47
CA LEU A 207 -20.20 -4.07 -10.94
C LEU A 207 -19.41 -4.84 -11.99
N ALA A 208 -19.87 -4.88 -13.24
CA ALA A 208 -19.23 -5.64 -14.30
C ALA A 208 -17.77 -5.19 -14.50
N PRO A 209 -16.82 -6.13 -14.64
CA PRO A 209 -15.42 -5.78 -14.87
C PRO A 209 -15.25 -5.06 -16.21
N ASN A 210 -14.31 -4.12 -16.26
CA ASN A 210 -13.93 -3.41 -17.47
C ASN A 210 -12.42 -3.56 -17.69
N GLU A 211 -12.05 -4.63 -18.40
CA GLU A 211 -10.65 -5.01 -18.62
C GLU A 211 -9.87 -3.93 -19.43
N ASP A 212 -10.54 -3.27 -20.37
CA ASP A 212 -9.94 -2.21 -21.19
C ASP A 212 -9.46 -1.02 -20.33
N PHE A 213 -10.25 -0.68 -19.30
CA PHE A 213 -9.89 0.39 -18.38
C PHE A 213 -8.71 0.01 -17.48
N ASP A 214 -8.67 -1.24 -17.01
CA ASP A 214 -7.60 -1.73 -16.14
C ASP A 214 -6.23 -1.61 -16.83
N GLU A 215 -6.16 -2.03 -18.10
CA GLU A 215 -4.95 -1.90 -18.91
C GLU A 215 -4.61 -0.42 -19.18
N TYR A 216 -5.61 0.38 -19.58
CA TYR A 216 -5.44 1.81 -19.82
C TYR A 216 -4.85 2.51 -18.60
N PHE A 217 -5.42 2.30 -17.42
CA PHE A 217 -4.98 2.92 -16.17
C PHE A 217 -3.52 2.54 -15.84
N MET A 218 -3.20 1.25 -15.93
CA MET A 218 -1.87 0.74 -15.55
C MET A 218 -0.75 1.26 -16.45
N GLN A 219 -1.03 1.50 -17.72
CA GLN A 219 -0.07 2.01 -18.70
C GLN A 219 0.07 3.54 -18.65
N ASN A 220 -1.03 4.26 -18.52
CA ASN A 220 -1.05 5.71 -18.73
C ASN A 220 -0.72 6.54 -17.49
N MET A 221 -0.88 5.99 -16.27
CA MET A 221 -0.68 6.76 -15.05
C MET A 221 0.79 7.10 -14.74
N SER A 222 1.74 6.39 -15.34
CA SER A 222 3.17 6.63 -15.10
C SER A 222 3.77 7.71 -15.97
N PHE A 223 4.43 8.65 -15.30
CA PHE A 223 5.25 9.68 -15.95
C PHE A 223 6.52 9.10 -16.58
N CYS A 224 7.34 8.42 -15.78
CA CYS A 224 8.57 7.80 -16.24
C CYS A 224 8.82 6.51 -15.46
N GLN A 225 8.97 5.40 -16.19
CA GLN A 225 9.22 4.09 -15.55
C GLN A 225 10.55 4.06 -14.79
N CYS A 226 11.54 4.84 -15.22
CA CYS A 226 12.86 4.92 -14.58
C CYS A 226 12.83 5.66 -13.23
N LEU A 227 11.82 6.50 -13.00
CA LEU A 227 11.67 7.26 -11.75
C LEU A 227 10.81 6.53 -10.71
N ARG A 228 10.22 5.38 -11.06
CA ARG A 228 9.47 4.57 -10.10
C ARG A 228 10.42 3.97 -9.06
N LEU A 229 9.96 3.91 -7.81
CA LEU A 229 10.66 3.13 -6.81
C LEU A 229 10.68 1.66 -7.27
N PRO A 230 11.86 1.01 -7.30
CA PRO A 230 11.93 -0.41 -7.58
C PRO A 230 11.03 -1.17 -6.61
N PRO A 231 10.40 -2.28 -7.03
CA PRO A 231 9.66 -3.13 -6.12
C PRO A 231 10.57 -3.48 -4.95
N LYS A 232 10.09 -3.28 -3.72
CA LYS A 232 10.84 -3.66 -2.52
C LYS A 232 11.19 -5.14 -2.69
N CYS A 233 12.48 -5.46 -2.66
CA CYS A 233 12.93 -6.85 -2.68
C CYS A 233 12.12 -7.62 -1.64
N ALA A 234 11.65 -8.81 -2.01
CA ALA A 234 11.04 -9.71 -1.03
C ALA A 234 11.94 -9.71 0.20
N PRO A 235 11.39 -9.55 1.43
CA PRO A 235 12.22 -9.60 2.61
C PRO A 235 13.00 -10.89 2.48
N PHE A 236 14.32 -10.79 2.34
CA PHE A 236 15.18 -11.95 2.44
C PHE A 236 14.72 -12.60 3.74
N GLU A 237 14.19 -13.82 3.65
CA GLU A 237 14.23 -14.75 4.76
C GLU A 237 15.72 -14.94 5.03
N CYS A 238 16.32 -13.97 5.72
CA CYS A 238 17.51 -14.20 6.48
C CYS A 238 17.03 -15.29 7.41
N HIS A 239 17.34 -16.55 7.06
CA HIS A 239 17.23 -17.67 7.96
C HIS A 239 17.69 -17.12 9.29
N GLN A 240 16.75 -16.88 10.21
CA GLN A 240 17.11 -16.59 11.57
C GLN A 240 18.01 -17.77 11.89
N LYS A 241 19.32 -17.53 12.03
CA LYS A 241 20.25 -18.56 12.44
C LYS A 241 19.58 -19.10 13.68
N ILE A 242 19.01 -20.29 13.58
CA ILE A 242 18.40 -20.98 14.71
C ILE A 242 19.53 -20.93 15.71
N LYS A 243 19.34 -20.11 16.76
CA LYS A 243 20.36 -19.90 17.78
C LYS A 243 20.66 -21.30 18.26
N ASP A 244 21.84 -21.81 17.90
CA ASP A 244 22.16 -23.19 18.19
C ASP A 244 22.09 -23.28 19.70
N GLN A 245 21.11 -24.01 20.24
CA GLN A 245 20.87 -24.05 21.68
C GLN A 245 22.13 -24.56 22.42
N ALA A 246 23.06 -25.18 21.69
CA ALA A 246 24.38 -25.57 22.13
C ALA A 246 25.37 -24.41 22.36
N GLU A 247 25.16 -23.21 21.83
CA GLU A 247 26.09 -22.08 21.91
C GLU A 247 26.44 -21.64 23.35
N PRO A 248 25.49 -21.53 24.30
CA PRO A 248 25.82 -21.28 25.71
C PRO A 248 26.68 -22.41 26.31
N TYR A 249 26.42 -23.66 25.96
CA TYR A 249 27.19 -24.82 26.45
C TYR A 249 28.59 -24.86 25.85
N ILE A 250 28.75 -24.53 24.57
CA ILE A 250 30.06 -24.42 23.90
C ILE A 250 30.89 -23.30 24.54
N SER A 251 30.27 -22.14 24.81
CA SER A 251 30.93 -21.02 25.47
C SER A 251 31.35 -21.37 26.91
N GLN A 252 30.49 -22.05 27.66
CA GLN A 252 30.79 -22.51 29.01
C GLN A 252 31.93 -23.55 29.02
N ALA A 253 31.92 -24.50 28.08
CA ALA A 253 32.98 -25.49 27.92
C ALA A 253 34.33 -24.85 27.57
N LYS A 254 34.35 -23.83 26.70
CA LYS A 254 35.55 -23.05 26.36
C LYS A 254 36.08 -22.31 27.59
N LYS A 255 35.22 -21.63 28.35
CA LYS A 255 35.61 -20.95 29.60
C LYS A 255 36.19 -21.92 30.62
N ALA A 256 35.54 -23.07 30.83
CA ALA A 256 36.03 -24.10 31.75
C ALA A 256 37.38 -24.69 31.31
N ARG A 257 37.61 -24.85 30.00
CA ARG A 257 38.90 -25.32 29.45
C ARG A 257 39.99 -24.27 29.67
N CYS A 258 39.68 -22.99 29.48
CA CYS A 258 40.61 -21.89 29.73
C CYS A 258 40.97 -21.77 31.22
N ALA A 259 39.97 -21.84 32.12
CA ALA A 259 40.17 -21.81 33.56
C ALA A 259 41.06 -22.98 34.04
N ARG A 260 40.86 -24.19 33.51
CA ARG A 260 41.74 -25.33 33.80
C ARG A 260 43.17 -25.12 33.32
N ARG A 261 43.36 -24.49 32.15
CA ARG A 261 44.70 -24.15 31.65
C ARG A 261 45.37 -23.13 32.56
N VAL A 262 44.67 -22.08 32.97
CA VAL A 262 45.17 -21.06 33.90
C VAL A 262 45.53 -21.69 35.25
N ALA A 263 44.66 -22.51 35.83
CA ALA A 263 44.92 -23.21 37.09
C ALA A 263 46.15 -24.12 37.00
N LYS A 264 46.34 -24.82 35.88
CA LYS A 264 47.54 -25.65 35.66
C LYS A 264 48.80 -24.80 35.57
N MET A 265 48.74 -23.65 34.88
CA MET A 265 49.87 -22.72 34.79
C MET A 265 50.20 -22.10 36.15
N SER A 266 49.21 -21.73 36.96
CA SER A 266 49.42 -21.17 38.31
C SER A 266 49.88 -22.22 39.33
N ALA A 267 49.51 -23.49 39.16
CA ALA A 267 49.95 -24.59 40.03
C ALA A 267 51.40 -25.04 39.77
N THR A 268 52.06 -24.52 38.72
CA THR A 268 53.46 -24.87 38.41
C THR A 268 54.47 -23.93 39.08
N GLY A 269 54.01 -22.96 39.90
CA GLY A 269 54.85 -21.94 40.55
C GLY A 269 55.22 -22.19 42.02
N GLN A 270 54.75 -23.26 42.65
CA GLN A 270 55.16 -23.65 44.01
C GLN A 270 55.62 -25.10 44.00
N GLN A 271 56.94 -25.29 43.94
CA GLN A 271 57.59 -26.58 44.14
C GLN A 271 57.65 -26.92 45.62
N SER A 272 57.41 -28.18 45.97
CA SER A 272 58.31 -28.96 46.83
C SER A 272 58.04 -30.48 46.68
N PRO A 273 59.03 -31.34 47.00
CA PRO A 273 59.19 -32.66 46.37
C PRO A 273 58.80 -33.88 47.25
N LYS A 274 58.40 -34.97 46.58
CA LYS A 274 58.42 -36.41 47.00
C LYS A 274 57.54 -36.85 48.19
N PRO A 275 57.29 -38.17 48.42
CA PRO A 275 57.41 -39.36 47.55
C PRO A 275 56.17 -40.32 47.55
N GLU A 276 56.18 -41.26 46.60
CA GLU A 276 55.65 -42.65 46.65
C GLU A 276 54.16 -42.95 46.90
N GLY A 277 53.57 -43.81 46.06
CA GLY A 277 52.32 -44.49 46.39
C GLY A 277 51.57 -45.07 45.21
N ASN A 278 51.74 -46.38 44.99
CA ASN A 278 51.03 -47.23 44.05
C ASN A 278 49.50 -47.05 43.98
N GLY A 279 48.95 -47.36 42.80
CA GLY A 279 47.90 -48.36 42.71
C GLY A 279 46.51 -47.87 42.30
N SER A 280 46.01 -48.48 41.21
CA SER A 280 44.62 -48.84 40.93
C SER A 280 43.57 -47.69 40.90
N GLU A 281 42.49 -47.73 40.14
CA GLU A 281 41.89 -48.74 39.29
C GLU A 281 40.88 -48.02 38.40
N ARG A 282 40.66 -48.56 37.20
CA ARG A 282 39.48 -48.28 36.39
C ARG A 282 38.23 -48.73 37.16
N LYS A 283 37.11 -48.02 36.99
CA LYS A 283 35.81 -48.68 36.73
C LYS A 283 34.80 -47.71 36.12
N ALA A 284 34.29 -48.15 34.98
CA ALA A 284 33.10 -47.64 34.32
C ALA A 284 31.84 -48.20 35.00
N SER A 285 30.69 -47.54 34.82
CA SER A 285 29.34 -48.12 34.87
C SER A 285 28.37 -47.08 34.32
N ILE A 286 27.75 -47.25 33.14
CA ILE A 286 26.53 -48.05 32.84
C ILE A 286 25.27 -47.49 33.52
N VAL A 287 24.44 -46.87 32.66
CA VAL A 287 22.96 -46.95 32.47
C VAL A 287 22.06 -47.09 33.71
N SER A 288 21.03 -46.25 33.78
CA SER A 288 19.72 -46.61 34.36
C SER A 288 18.56 -45.91 33.64
N GLN A 289 17.46 -46.66 33.52
CA GLN A 289 16.22 -46.39 32.80
C GLN A 289 15.14 -45.70 33.66
N HIS A 290 14.08 -45.27 32.95
CA HIS A 290 12.66 -45.14 33.32
C HIS A 290 12.20 -44.16 34.42
N SER A 291 11.21 -43.32 34.07
CA SER A 291 10.05 -43.05 34.94
C SER A 291 8.87 -42.44 34.13
N GLU A 292 7.68 -43.04 34.29
CA GLU A 292 6.37 -42.53 33.88
C GLU A 292 5.66 -41.81 35.05
N LYS A 293 4.82 -40.79 34.77
CA LYS A 293 3.47 -40.50 35.35
C LYS A 293 3.02 -39.06 35.02
N ALA A 294 1.83 -38.87 34.40
CA ALA A 294 0.55 -38.37 34.95
C ALA A 294 0.61 -36.90 35.48
N THR A 295 -0.30 -35.93 35.24
CA THR A 295 -1.78 -35.93 35.20
C THR A 295 -2.32 -34.49 34.89
N THR A 296 -3.50 -34.36 34.26
CA THR A 296 -4.59 -33.31 34.35
C THR A 296 -4.43 -31.79 34.12
N SER A 297 -5.37 -31.22 33.32
CA SER A 297 -6.29 -30.05 33.51
C SER A 297 -6.49 -29.26 32.20
N VAL A 298 -7.68 -29.20 31.58
CA VAL A 298 -8.86 -28.31 31.74
C VAL A 298 -8.55 -26.80 31.70
N SER A 299 -9.06 -26.11 30.67
CA SER A 299 -9.33 -24.65 30.59
C SER A 299 -10.27 -24.44 29.38
N GLN A 300 -11.59 -24.28 29.54
CA GLN A 300 -12.38 -23.12 29.98
C GLN A 300 -12.33 -21.94 28.99
N GLU A 301 -13.40 -21.83 28.20
CA GLU A 301 -13.77 -20.70 27.36
C GLU A 301 -14.13 -19.48 28.22
N SER A 302 -13.70 -18.30 27.80
CA SER A 302 -14.20 -17.03 28.33
C SER A 302 -14.47 -16.05 27.19
N SER A 303 -15.74 -15.67 27.06
CA SER A 303 -16.22 -14.56 26.24
C SER A 303 -15.90 -13.22 26.94
N PRO A 304 -15.49 -12.15 26.23
CA PRO A 304 -15.39 -10.82 26.84
C PRO A 304 -16.67 -10.00 26.67
N SER A 305 -17.10 -9.40 27.78
CA SER A 305 -18.22 -8.45 27.92
C SER A 305 -17.93 -7.08 27.27
N GLU A 306 -19.00 -6.41 26.85
CA GLU A 306 -19.09 -5.18 26.03
C GLU A 306 -18.48 -3.89 26.65
N GLU A 307 -17.96 -3.91 27.88
CA GLU A 307 -17.37 -2.72 28.51
C GLU A 307 -15.90 -2.48 28.17
N GLN A 308 -15.17 -3.48 27.65
CA GLN A 308 -13.77 -3.29 27.22
C GLN A 308 -13.63 -2.61 25.84
N THR A 309 -14.67 -2.68 25.01
CA THR A 309 -14.70 -2.13 23.65
C THR A 309 -14.70 -0.60 23.61
N VAL A 310 -15.28 0.06 24.62
CA VAL A 310 -15.38 1.53 24.66
C VAL A 310 -14.04 2.18 25.08
N ALA A 311 -13.31 1.56 26.00
CA ALA A 311 -12.01 2.07 26.45
C ALA A 311 -10.90 1.91 25.39
N LEU A 312 -10.95 0.85 24.59
CA LEU A 312 -10.02 0.63 23.47
C LEU A 312 -10.25 1.64 22.33
N SER A 313 -11.50 2.08 22.11
CA SER A 313 -11.83 3.06 21.07
C SER A 313 -11.21 4.44 21.36
N GLN A 314 -11.23 4.90 22.62
CA GLN A 314 -10.67 6.21 22.99
C GLN A 314 -9.14 6.23 22.95
N GLN A 315 -8.48 5.14 23.34
CA GLN A 315 -7.02 5.02 23.19
C GLN A 315 -6.59 4.95 21.72
N HIS A 316 -7.39 4.30 20.87
CA HIS A 316 -7.13 4.24 19.43
C HIS A 316 -7.28 5.62 18.77
N GLU A 317 -8.32 6.38 19.13
CA GLU A 317 -8.50 7.77 18.66
C GLU A 317 -7.36 8.68 19.12
N GLN A 318 -6.96 8.64 20.39
CA GLN A 318 -5.82 9.43 20.88
C GLN A 318 -4.51 9.07 20.17
N THR A 319 -4.32 7.80 19.82
CA THR A 319 -3.13 7.34 19.08
C THR A 319 -3.15 7.86 17.64
N LEU A 320 -4.31 7.86 16.97
CA LEU A 320 -4.48 8.41 15.62
C LEU A 320 -4.26 9.93 15.60
N THR A 321 -4.78 10.67 16.59
CA THR A 321 -4.59 12.12 16.68
C THR A 321 -3.12 12.49 16.90
N ASN A 322 -2.40 11.71 17.73
CA ASN A 322 -0.96 11.90 17.93
C ASN A 322 -0.12 11.54 16.70
N GLN A 323 -0.52 10.52 15.94
CA GLN A 323 0.14 10.18 14.67
C GLN A 323 -0.07 11.26 13.60
N LEU A 324 -1.26 11.85 13.53
CA LEU A 324 -1.54 12.97 12.63
C LEU A 324 -0.74 14.23 13.01
N LEU A 325 -0.69 14.58 14.30
CA LEU A 325 0.11 15.73 14.77
C LEU A 325 1.61 15.56 14.49
N ASN A 326 2.14 14.35 14.62
CA ASN A 326 3.54 14.04 14.27
C ASN A 326 3.80 14.06 12.76
N ALA A 327 2.81 13.71 11.93
CA ALA A 327 2.93 13.82 10.48
C ALA A 327 2.99 15.29 10.01
N PHE A 328 2.31 16.20 10.71
CA PHE A 328 2.35 17.63 10.39
C PHE A 328 3.65 18.33 10.82
N THR A 329 4.31 17.88 11.89
CA THR A 329 5.60 18.45 12.33
C THR A 329 6.80 18.01 11.49
N ILE A 330 6.70 16.90 10.74
CA ILE A 330 7.76 16.44 9.84
C ILE A 330 7.84 17.27 8.55
N CYS A 331 6.78 18.04 8.21
CA CYS A 331 6.75 18.88 7.00
C CYS A 331 7.25 20.33 7.21
N GLN A 332 7.84 20.66 8.37
CA GLN A 332 8.34 22.02 8.66
C GLN A 332 9.86 22.12 8.93
N ASN A 333 10.64 21.07 8.67
CA ASN A 333 12.11 21.14 8.73
C ASN A 333 12.76 20.84 7.38
#